data_AF-A0A074TJG2-F1
#
_entry.id   AF-A0A074TJG2-F1
#
_cell.length_a   1.000
_cell.length_b   1.000
_cell.length_c   1.000
_cell.angle_alpha   90.00
_cell.angle_beta   90.00
_cell.angle_gamma   90.00
#
_symmetry.space_group_name_H-M   'P 1'
#
loop_
_entity.id
_entity.type
_entity.pdbx_description
1 polymer ?
#
loop_
_entity_poly.entity_id
_entity_poly.type
_entity_poly.pdbx_seq_one_letter_code
_entity_poly.pdbx_strand_id
1 'polypeptide(L)' 'MSGCGSDEQATPIAPVIPPSLLVPCAAPVAITPGAMSDRDVEIGWGRDRAALRACGSLHRGLVQVVAPADG' A
#
# COMPACT_ATOMS: atom_id res chain seq x y z
N MET A 1 9.11 31.56 37.84
CA MET A 1 7.94 30.77 38.28
C MET A 1 7.29 30.20 37.05
N SER A 2 7.11 28.88 37.06
CA SER A 2 6.61 28.06 35.97
C SER A 2 5.23 28.50 35.50
N GLY A 3 5.07 28.61 34.19
CA GLY A 3 3.79 28.45 33.51
C GLY A 3 3.93 27.27 32.57
N CYS A 4 3.56 26.08 33.03
CA CYS A 4 3.50 24.89 32.17
C CYS A 4 2.35 25.11 31.20
N GLY A 5 2.67 25.28 29.92
CA GLY A 5 1.70 25.13 28.84
C GLY A 5 1.12 23.73 28.93
N SER A 6 -0.17 23.63 29.23
CA SER A 6 -0.91 22.40 29.10
C SER A 6 -1.08 22.12 27.61
N ASP A 7 -0.10 21.46 27.01
CA ASP A 7 -0.34 20.70 25.80
C ASP A 7 -1.31 19.58 26.19
N GLU A 8 -2.61 19.84 26.07
CA GLU A 8 -3.62 18.80 25.98
C GLU A 8 -3.19 17.93 24.80
N GLN A 9 -2.54 16.82 25.13
CA GLN A 9 -2.11 15.83 24.17
C GLN A 9 -3.39 15.18 23.61
N ALA A 10 -3.94 15.80 22.57
CA ALA A 10 -5.06 15.27 21.82
C ALA A 10 -4.71 13.83 21.45
N THR A 11 -5.48 12.88 21.97
CA THR A 11 -5.27 11.47 21.66
C THR A 11 -5.51 11.35 20.15
N PRO A 12 -4.52 10.95 19.34
CA PRO A 12 -4.71 10.88 17.91
C PRO A 12 -5.81 9.85 17.65
N ILE A 13 -6.94 10.32 17.12
CA ILE A 13 -8.02 9.45 16.65
C ILE A 13 -7.42 8.65 15.51
N ALA A 14 -7.26 7.35 15.70
CA ALA A 14 -6.75 6.48 14.65
C ALA A 14 -7.69 6.58 13.43
N PRO A 15 -7.15 6.78 12.22
CA PRO A 15 -7.97 6.86 11.02
C PRO A 15 -8.69 5.52 10.82
N VAL A 16 -9.99 5.58 10.50
CA VAL A 16 -10.76 4.40 10.14
C VAL A 16 -10.34 3.97 8.73
N ILE A 17 -9.60 2.87 8.63
CA ILE A 17 -9.11 2.35 7.36
C ILE A 17 -10.16 1.44 6.73
N PRO A 18 -10.62 1.72 5.49
CA PRO A 18 -11.48 0.80 4.75
C PRO A 18 -10.83 -0.58 4.59
N PRO A 19 -11.54 -1.69 4.85
CA PRO A 19 -10.95 -3.03 4.81
C PRO A 19 -10.45 -3.42 3.41
N SER A 20 -11.00 -2.82 2.35
CA SER A 20 -10.54 -3.01 0.98
C SER A 20 -9.11 -2.49 0.73
N LEU A 21 -8.62 -1.56 1.55
CA LEU A 21 -7.25 -1.04 1.48
C LEU A 21 -6.24 -1.90 2.24
N LEU A 22 -6.71 -2.82 3.08
CA LEU A 22 -5.88 -3.74 3.86
C LEU A 22 -5.68 -5.10 3.16
N VAL A 23 -6.15 -5.23 1.91
CA VAL A 23 -5.93 -6.43 1.11
C VAL A 23 -4.43 -6.56 0.82
N PRO A 24 -3.81 -7.73 1.09
CA PRO A 24 -2.41 -7.95 0.79
C PRO A 24 -2.11 -7.78 -0.70
N CYS A 25 -0.96 -7.19 -1.02
CA CYS A 25 -0.49 -7.14 -2.39
C CYS A 25 -0.18 -8.55 -2.92
N ALA A 26 -0.52 -8.79 -4.19
CA ALA A 26 -0.19 -10.06 -4.83
C ALA A 26 1.33 -10.26 -4.88
N ALA A 27 1.77 -11.49 -4.59
CA ALA A 27 3.18 -11.87 -4.66
C ALA A 27 3.67 -11.90 -6.12
N PRO A 28 4.96 -11.63 -6.37
CA PRO A 28 5.55 -11.81 -7.70
C PRO A 28 5.38 -13.24 -8.22
N VAL A 29 5.20 -13.39 -9.53
CA VAL A 29 5.16 -14.69 -10.17
C VAL A 29 6.54 -15.35 -10.09
N ALA A 30 6.61 -16.52 -9.47
CA ALA A 30 7.83 -17.32 -9.45
C ALA A 30 8.12 -17.88 -10.85
N ILE A 31 9.21 -17.42 -11.46
CA ILE A 31 9.71 -18.03 -12.70
C ILE A 31 10.39 -19.34 -12.32
N THR A 32 9.73 -20.46 -12.63
CA THR A 32 10.28 -21.78 -12.35
C THR A 32 11.44 -22.06 -13.32
N PRO A 33 12.59 -22.56 -12.84
CA PRO A 33 13.69 -22.92 -13.73
C PRO A 33 13.26 -24.03 -14.68
N GLY A 34 13.27 -23.77 -15.98
CA GLY A 34 12.82 -24.67 -17.04
C GLY A 34 12.73 -23.94 -18.38
N ALA A 35 12.50 -24.67 -19.47
CA ALA A 35 12.27 -24.06 -20.77
C ALA A 35 10.88 -23.39 -20.81
N MET A 36 10.79 -22.15 -20.32
CA MET A 36 9.66 -21.27 -20.63
C MET A 36 9.86 -20.71 -22.04
N SER A 37 8.77 -20.60 -22.80
CA SER A 37 8.81 -19.82 -24.03
C SER A 37 8.86 -18.33 -23.71
N ASP A 38 9.38 -17.52 -24.63
CA ASP A 38 9.36 -16.06 -24.50
C ASP A 38 7.94 -15.53 -24.23
N ARG A 39 6.94 -16.18 -24.83
CA ARG A 39 5.52 -15.85 -24.61
C ARG A 39 5.11 -16.04 -23.15
N ASP A 40 5.55 -17.12 -22.52
CA ASP A 40 5.21 -17.41 -21.12
C ASP A 40 5.87 -16.39 -20.17
N VAL A 41 7.10 -16.01 -20.48
CA VAL A 41 7.84 -14.96 -19.75
C VAL A 41 7.09 -13.63 -19.83
N GLU A 42 6.69 -13.21 -21.04
CA GLU A 42 5.95 -11.96 -21.24
C GLU A 42 4.59 -11.94 -20.53
N ILE A 43 3.90 -13.09 -20.49
CA ILE A 43 2.65 -13.24 -19.72
C ILE A 43 2.93 -13.09 -18.23
N GLY A 44 3.99 -13.71 -17.71
CA GLY A 44 4.42 -13.58 -16.32
C GLY A 44 4.71 -12.11 -15.95
N TRP A 45 5.51 -11.42 -16.75
CA TRP A 45 5.79 -9.99 -16.58
C TRP A 45 4.55 -9.11 -16.71
N GLY A 46 3.61 -9.47 -17.57
CA GLY A 46 2.31 -8.79 -17.68
C GLY A 46 1.50 -8.88 -16.38
N ARG A 47 1.44 -10.07 -15.77
CA ARG A 47 0.76 -10.31 -14.50
C ARG A 47 1.42 -9.53 -13.36
N ASP A 48 2.75 -9.56 -13.26
CA ASP A 48 3.48 -8.82 -12.23
C ASP A 48 3.27 -7.31 -12.35
N ARG A 49 3.33 -6.76 -13.58
CA ARG A 49 3.04 -5.33 -13.80
C ARG A 49 1.62 -4.95 -13.36
N ALA A 50 0.63 -5.80 -13.62
CA ALA A 50 -0.74 -5.56 -13.17
C ALA A 50 -0.85 -5.59 -11.65
N ALA A 51 -0.21 -6.57 -10.99
CA ALA A 51 -0.17 -6.70 -9.53
C ALA A 51 0.47 -5.48 -8.86
N LEU A 52 1.61 -5.02 -9.36
CA LEU A 52 2.31 -3.83 -8.84
C LEU A 52 1.46 -2.56 -8.97
N ARG A 53 0.75 -2.39 -10.09
CA ARG A 53 -0.15 -1.24 -10.28
C ARG A 53 -1.31 -1.26 -9.29
N ALA A 54 -1.93 -2.42 -9.08
CA ALA A 54 -3.02 -2.59 -8.12
C ALA A 54 -2.54 -2.31 -6.70
N CYS A 55 -1.39 -2.87 -6.30
CA CYS A 55 -0.77 -2.62 -5.01
C CYS A 55 -0.46 -1.13 -4.80
N GLY A 56 0.09 -0.46 -5.81
CA GLY A 56 0.34 0.98 -5.76
C GLY A 56 -0.93 1.81 -5.56
N SER A 57 -2.07 1.39 -6.11
CA SER A 57 -3.36 2.06 -5.86
C SER A 57 -3.83 1.89 -4.41
N LEU A 58 -3.66 0.71 -3.82
CA LEU A 58 -3.97 0.48 -2.40
C LEU A 58 -3.10 1.36 -1.50
N HIS A 59 -1.79 1.41 -1.76
CA HIS A 59 -0.86 2.26 -1.00
C HIS A 59 -1.22 3.74 -1.10
N ARG A 60 -1.56 4.25 -2.29
CA ARG A 60 -2.02 5.63 -2.45
C ARG A 60 -3.30 5.91 -1.66
N GLY A 61 -4.26 4.99 -1.69
CA GLY A 61 -5.48 5.10 -0.88
C GLY A 61 -5.17 5.11 0.62
N LEU A 62 -4.25 4.26 1.09
CA LEU A 62 -3.83 4.24 2.49
C LEU A 62 -3.18 5.57 2.91
N VAL A 63 -2.30 6.13 2.07
CA VAL A 63 -1.68 7.44 2.34
C VAL A 63 -2.73 8.53 2.47
N GLN A 64 -3.74 8.55 1.59
CA GLN A 64 -4.83 9.54 1.65
C GLN A 64 -5.67 9.44 2.94
N VAL A 65 -5.80 8.24 3.52
CA VAL A 65 -6.57 8.00 4.74
C VAL A 65 -5.75 8.31 6.00
N VAL A 66 -4.44 8.04 5.98
CA VAL A 66 -3.55 8.16 7.15
C VAL A 66 -2.86 9.53 7.23
N ALA A 67 -2.59 10.15 6.10
CA ALA A 67 -2.08 11.51 5.98
C ALA A 67 -3.05 12.30 5.08
N PRO A 68 -4.28 12.56 5.55
CA PRO A 68 -5.15 13.48 4.82
C PRO A 68 -4.37 14.79 4.69
N ALA A 69 -4.25 15.30 3.46
CA ALA A 69 -3.56 16.56 3.22
C ALA A 69 -4.13 17.61 4.18
N ASP A 70 -3.28 18.19 5.02
CA ASP A 70 -3.63 19.29 5.90
C ASP A 70 -4.27 20.40 5.04
N GLY A 71 -5.57 20.61 5.24
CA GLY A 71 -6.33 21.72 4.69
C GLY A 71 -6.38 22.86 5.68
#